data_AF-A0A382UM13-F1
#
_entry.id   AF-A0A382UM13-F1
#
_cell.length_a   1.000
_cell.length_b   1.000
_cell.length_c   1.000
_cell.angle_alpha   90.00
_cell.angle_beta   90.00
_cell.angle_gamma   90.00
#
_symmetry.space_group_name_H-M   'P 1'
#
loop_
_entity.id
_entity.type
_entity.pdbx_description
1 polymer ?
#
loop_
_entity_poly.entity_id
_entity_poly.type
_entity_poly.pdbx_seq_one_letter_code
_entity_poly.pdbx_strand_id
1 'polypeptide(L)'
;VIKIEFDPNIITYQDILENFWECHDPTQLNRQGPDVGRQYRSSIFYFNDEQKDIALESKKQKQTDLKNLIVTEVAPAKIFYLAEEYHQLFIYKRA
;
A
#
# COMPACT_ATOMS: atom_id res chain seq x y z
N VAL A 1 -7.10 0.04 -5.33
CA VAL A 1 -5.85 0.66 -4.84
C VAL A 1 -6.10 2.13 -4.61
N ILE A 2 -5.29 2.80 -3.79
CA ILE A 2 -5.36 4.24 -3.55
C ILE A 2 -4.17 4.89 -4.24
N LYS A 3 -4.40 5.93 -5.05
CA LYS A 3 -3.33 6.77 -5.60
C LYS A 3 -3.10 7.92 -4.64
N ILE A 4 -1.86 8.09 -4.18
CA ILE A 4 -1.49 9.13 -3.23
C ILE A 4 -0.62 10.16 -3.96
N GLU A 5 -1.02 11.43 -3.86
CA GLU A 5 -0.23 12.58 -4.28
C GLU A 5 0.21 13.32 -3.02
N PHE A 6 1.50 13.65 -2.92
CA PHE A 6 2.09 14.22 -1.72
C PHE A 6 3.22 15.19 -2.08
N ASP A 7 3.52 16.13 -1.19
CA ASP A 7 4.68 17.02 -1.31
C ASP A 7 5.89 16.40 -0.58
N PRO A 8 6.96 16.01 -1.31
CA PRO A 8 8.15 15.40 -0.71
C PRO A 8 8.91 16.31 0.25
N ASN A 9 8.63 17.63 0.25
CA ASN A 9 9.21 18.56 1.23
C ASN A 9 8.50 18.53 2.58
N ILE A 10 7.29 17.95 2.65
CA ILE A 10 6.46 17.87 3.86
C ILE A 10 6.48 16.45 4.42
N ILE A 11 6.33 15.45 3.56
CA ILE A 11 6.29 14.03 3.94
C ILE A 11 7.07 13.21 2.92
N THR A 12 7.91 12.30 3.42
CA THR A 12 8.71 11.45 2.54
C THR A 12 7.93 10.22 2.09
N TYR A 13 8.41 9.59 1.02
CA TYR A 13 7.84 8.30 0.59
C TYR A 13 8.02 7.21 1.66
N GLN A 14 9.10 7.26 2.44
CA GLN A 14 9.34 6.33 3.53
C GLN A 14 8.28 6.48 4.64
N ASP A 15 7.94 7.70 5.04
CA ASP A 15 6.91 7.96 6.06
C ASP A 15 5.54 7.39 5.62
N ILE A 16 5.21 7.49 4.32
CA ILE A 16 3.99 6.91 3.75
C ILE A 16 4.02 5.38 3.86
N LEU A 17 5.17 4.75 3.60
CA LEU A 17 5.31 3.31 3.71
C LEU A 17 5.22 2.82 5.16
N GLU A 18 5.78 3.56 6.12
CA GLU A 18 5.64 3.26 7.54
C GLU A 18 4.16 3.18 7.95
N ASN A 19 3.36 4.18 7.56
CA ASN A 19 1.92 4.17 7.77
C ASN A 19 1.22 3.01 7.03
N PHE A 20 1.63 2.72 5.79
CA PHE A 20 1.09 1.59 5.03
C PHE A 20 1.23 0.27 5.78
N TRP A 21 2.38 0.00 6.42
CA TRP A 21 2.59 -1.24 7.17
C TRP A 21 1.77 -1.35 8.45
N GLU A 22 1.31 -0.23 9.00
CA GLU A 22 0.46 -0.19 10.21
C GLU A 22 -1.04 -0.34 9.89
N CYS A 23 -1.44 0.01 8.67
CA CYS A 23 -2.84 0.05 8.26
C CYS A 23 -3.46 -1.32 7.95
N HIS A 24 -2.65 -2.37 7.70
CA HIS A 24 -3.15 -3.71 7.37
C HIS A 24 -2.20 -4.83 7.80
N ASP A 25 -2.65 -6.09 7.67
CA ASP A 25 -1.80 -7.26 7.88
C ASP A 25 -1.13 -7.66 6.55
N PRO A 26 0.16 -7.35 6.34
CA PRO A 26 0.85 -7.57 5.06
C PRO A 26 1.21 -9.05 4.82
N THR A 27 0.86 -9.94 5.75
CA THR A 27 1.14 -11.39 5.67
C THR A 27 -0.06 -12.18 5.13
N GLN A 28 -1.21 -11.53 4.94
CA GLN A 28 -2.41 -12.15 4.39
C GLN A 28 -2.42 -12.15 2.86
N LEU A 29 -2.35 -13.36 2.29
CA LEU A 29 -2.39 -13.52 0.85
C LEU A 29 -3.83 -13.35 0.32
N ASN A 30 -4.02 -12.39 -0.58
CA ASN A 30 -5.31 -12.10 -1.24
C ASN A 30 -6.48 -11.93 -0.25
N ARG A 31 -6.21 -11.29 0.89
CA ARG A 31 -7.18 -11.05 1.94
C ARG A 31 -6.75 -9.87 2.78
N GLN A 32 -7.73 -9.14 3.32
CA GLN A 32 -7.51 -8.21 4.41
C GLN A 32 -8.65 -8.34 5.42
N GLY A 33 -8.36 -8.89 6.61
CA GLY A 33 -9.38 -9.16 7.60
C GLY A 33 -10.47 -10.11 7.07
N PRO A 34 -11.77 -9.75 7.14
CA PRO A 34 -12.86 -10.56 6.60
C PRO A 34 -12.98 -10.53 5.07
N ASP A 35 -12.33 -9.58 4.40
CA ASP A 35 -12.46 -9.36 2.97
C ASP A 35 -11.49 -10.25 2.17
N VAL A 36 -12.03 -11.23 1.44
CA VAL A 36 -11.26 -12.25 0.71
C VAL A 36 -11.36 -12.04 -0.80
N GLY A 37 -10.21 -12.05 -1.48
CA GLY A 37 -10.11 -11.94 -2.94
C GLY A 37 -8.83 -11.23 -3.41
N ARG A 38 -8.44 -11.47 -4.67
CA ARG A 38 -7.24 -10.86 -5.27
C ARG A 38 -7.27 -9.33 -5.31
N GLN A 39 -8.47 -8.75 -5.27
CA GLN A 39 -8.69 -7.30 -5.18
C GLN A 39 -8.27 -6.71 -3.82
N TYR A 40 -8.16 -7.53 -2.78
CA TYR A 40 -7.77 -7.14 -1.41
C TYR A 40 -6.32 -7.49 -1.09
N ARG A 41 -5.52 -7.91 -2.07
CA ARG A 41 -4.10 -8.22 -1.86
C ARG A 41 -3.34 -6.95 -1.47
N SER A 42 -2.38 -7.09 -0.56
CA SER A 42 -1.43 -6.03 -0.24
C SER A 42 -0.50 -5.78 -1.43
N SER A 43 -0.35 -4.52 -1.86
CA SER A 43 0.51 -4.15 -2.99
C SER A 43 1.02 -2.72 -2.88
N ILE A 44 2.27 -2.50 -3.31
CA ILE A 44 2.92 -1.22 -3.51
C ILE A 44 3.22 -1.08 -5.00
N PHE A 45 2.69 -0.03 -5.61
CA PHE A 45 2.94 0.30 -7.01
C PHE A 45 3.83 1.54 -7.12
N TYR A 46 5.07 1.37 -7.60
CA TYR A 46 6.07 2.45 -7.68
C TYR A 46 6.08 3.14 -9.05
N PHE A 47 6.44 4.42 -9.09
CA PHE A 47 6.52 5.21 -10.32
C PHE A 47 7.93 5.35 -10.89
N ASN A 48 8.96 5.15 -10.08
CA ASN A 48 10.37 5.23 -10.48
C ASN A 48 11.24 4.23 -9.67
N ASP A 49 12.50 4.08 -10.06
CA ASP A 49 13.44 3.14 -9.43
C ASP A 49 13.78 3.53 -7.98
N GLU A 50 13.81 4.82 -7.66
CA GLU A 50 14.03 5.30 -6.29
C GLU A 50 12.93 4.80 -5.34
N GLN A 51 11.66 4.95 -5.73
CA GLN A 51 10.53 4.43 -4.96
C GLN A 51 10.56 2.90 -4.85
N LYS A 52 10.99 2.20 -5.91
CA LYS A 52 11.13 0.75 -5.88
C LYS A 52 12.16 0.32 -4.82
N ASP A 53 13.32 0.95 -4.80
CA ASP A 53 14.39 0.60 -3.87
C ASP A 53 14.00 0.91 -2.42
N ILE A 54 13.38 2.08 -2.18
CA ILE A 54 12.84 2.45 -0.86
C ILE A 54 11.74 1.46 -0.42
N ALA A 55 10.82 1.07 -1.31
CA ALA A 55 9.76 0.12 -0.99
C ALA A 55 10.29 -1.28 -0.65
N LEU A 56 11.30 -1.76 -1.40
CA LEU A 56 11.94 -3.04 -1.13
C LEU A 56 12.70 -3.03 0.20
N GLU A 57 13.40 -1.93 0.51
CA GLU A 57 14.12 -1.80 1.77
C GLU A 57 13.17 -1.68 2.96
N SER A 58 12.13 -0.86 2.85
CA SER A 58 11.07 -0.75 3.85
C SER A 58 10.38 -2.10 4.10
N LYS A 59 10.12 -2.89 3.05
CA LYS A 59 9.57 -4.25 3.18
C LYS A 59 10.53 -5.18 3.95
N LYS A 60 11.84 -5.13 3.68
CA LYS A 60 12.83 -5.94 4.41
C LYS A 60 12.90 -5.55 5.87
N GLN A 61 12.91 -4.25 6.16
CA GLN A 61 12.89 -3.73 7.52
C GLN A 61 11.63 -4.20 8.25
N LYS A 62 10.44 -4.06 7.63
CA LYS A 62 9.21 -4.51 8.27
C LYS A 62 9.16 -6.01 8.50
N GLN A 63 9.78 -6.80 7.62
CA GLN A 63 9.85 -8.26 7.77
C GLN A 63 10.54 -8.69 9.08
N THR A 64 11.49 -7.90 9.62
CA THR A 64 12.16 -8.26 10.88
C THR A 64 11.22 -8.24 12.09
N ASP A 65 10.14 -7.45 12.02
CA ASP A 65 9.14 -7.35 13.09
C ASP A 65 8.11 -8.49 13.05
N LEU A 66 8.03 -9.21 11.93
CA LEU A 66 6.96 -10.16 11.65
C LEU A 66 7.48 -11.58 11.53
N LYS A 67 6.83 -12.51 12.24
CA LYS A 67 7.14 -13.95 12.15
C LYS A 67 6.71 -14.56 10.81
N ASN A 68 5.59 -14.08 10.28
CA ASN A 68 5.05 -14.54 9.00
C ASN A 68 5.66 -13.75 7.86
N LEU A 69 5.81 -14.39 6.70
CA LEU A 69 6.36 -13.74 5.51
C LEU A 69 5.41 -12.67 4.98
N ILE A 70 5.96 -11.50 4.65
CA ILE A 70 5.25 -10.43 3.97
C ILE A 70 5.02 -10.82 2.50
N VAL A 71 3.75 -10.95 2.14
CA VAL A 71 3.30 -11.29 0.79
C VAL A 71 2.98 -10.07 -0.07
N THR A 72 3.19 -8.85 0.44
CA THR A 72 3.00 -7.60 -0.30
C THR A 72 3.78 -7.59 -1.61
N GLU A 73 3.05 -7.37 -2.71
CA GLU A 73 3.60 -7.21 -4.06
C GLU A 73 4.28 -5.83 -4.20
N VAL A 74 5.48 -5.77 -4.77
CA VAL A 74 6.14 -4.50 -5.15
C VAL A 74 6.35 -4.52 -6.66
N ALA A 75 5.60 -3.70 -7.39
CA ALA A 75 5.51 -3.74 -8.84
C ALA A 75 5.45 -2.33 -9.45
N PRO A 76 5.83 -2.15 -10.73
CA PRO A 76 5.71 -0.85 -11.38
C PRO A 76 4.24 -0.45 -11.51
N ALA A 77 3.94 0.83 -11.31
CA ALA A 77 2.62 1.40 -11.52
C ALA A 77 2.19 1.23 -12.98
N LYS A 78 0.95 0.80 -13.16
CA LYS A 78 0.27 0.67 -14.45
C LYS A 78 -0.84 1.70 -14.54
N ILE A 79 -1.63 1.63 -15.61
CA ILE A 79 -2.83 2.46 -15.78
C ILE A 79 -3.71 2.33 -14.53
N PHE A 80 -3.99 3.48 -13.92
CA PHE A 80 -4.89 3.59 -12.78
C PHE A 80 -6.28 3.95 -13.31
N TYR A 81 -7.25 3.09 -13.03
CA TYR A 81 -8.66 3.34 -13.33
C TYR A 81 -9.34 3.89 -12.09
N LEU A 82 -9.88 5.10 -12.20
CA LEU A 82 -10.60 5.74 -11.10
C LEU A 82 -11.90 4.97 -10.82
N ALA A 83 -12.11 4.62 -9.55
CA ALA A 83 -13.37 4.02 -9.11
C ALA A 83 -14.52 5.05 -9.14
N GLU A 84 -15.75 4.56 -9.17
CA GLU A 84 -16.96 5.38 -9.18
C GLU A 84 -17.01 6.38 -8.02
N GLU A 85 -17.69 7.51 -8.23
CA GLU A 85 -17.70 8.65 -7.29
C GLU A 85 -18.19 8.28 -5.88
N TYR A 86 -19.10 7.33 -5.76
CA TYR A 86 -19.60 6.89 -4.45
C TYR A 86 -18.54 6.14 -3.63
N HIS A 87 -17.47 5.62 -4.25
CA HIS A 87 -16.33 5.03 -3.55
C HIS A 87 -15.33 6.09 -3.05
N GLN A 88 -15.36 7.29 -3.62
CA GLN A 88 -14.43 8.36 -3.25
C GLN A 88 -14.82 8.97 -1.91
N LEU A 89 -13.84 9.13 -1.01
CA LEU A 89 -14.04 9.66 0.35
C LEU A 89 -15.17 8.94 1.12
N PHE A 90 -15.35 7.64 0.86
CA PHE A 90 -16.50 6.87 1.34
C PHE A 90 -16.71 6.98 2.86
N ILE A 91 -15.64 6.86 3.66
CA ILE A 91 -15.71 6.95 5.12
C ILE A 91 -16.19 8.34 5.54
N TYR A 92 -15.65 9.40 4.94
CA TYR A 92 -16.02 10.78 5.26
C TYR A 92 -17.47 11.10 4.85
N LYS A 93 -17.94 10.58 3.71
CA LYS A 93 -19.32 10.79 3.22
C LYS A 93 -20.38 10.01 4.03
N ARG A 94 -19.96 9.02 4.83
CA ARG A 94 -20.86 8.18 5.65
C ARG A 94 -20.78 8.49 7.15
N ALA A 95 -19.92 9.42 7.55
CA ALA A 95 -19.86 9.98 8.91
C ALA A 95 -20.90 11.10 9.06
#